data_AF-A0AAD3HUA3-F1
#
_entry.id   AF-A0AAD3HUA3-F1
#
_cell.length_a   1.000
_cell.length_b   1.000
_cell.length_c   1.000
_cell.angle_alpha   90.00
_cell.angle_beta   90.00
_cell.angle_gamma   90.00
#
_symmetry.space_group_name_H-M   'P 1'
#
loop_
_entity.id
_entity.type
_entity.pdbx_description
1 polymer ?
#
loop_
_entity_poly.entity_id
_entity_poly.type
_entity_poly.pdbx_seq_one_letter_code
_entity_poly.pdbx_strand_id
1 'polypeptide(L)'
;MLQARVQPFLSTPSLNRRACIRIACSKGFGVKPKAVPKPRKDQPAPEPCPCDSGKAYKNCCGPVHRGERIALTPEDTLRARFAAFCKGEADYIISTTHPDFHVNHYQISTPGGAEERLRQDAATACNRFAYTGLRVLASEPGDSELDGYVSFEYLSRSRSAPGAPLTAQEASDTAGWNRTAEKCKFVQAPNGVWQFADYQTTTFDASMLAGLPK
;
A
#
# COMPACT_ATOMS: atom_id res chain seq x y z
N MET A 1 -46.20 -55.21 -22.29
CA MET A 1 -46.57 -54.23 -23.33
C MET A 1 -45.36 -54.03 -24.26
N LEU A 2 -45.64 -53.92 -25.58
CA LEU A 2 -44.78 -53.84 -26.79
C LEU A 2 -43.40 -53.17 -26.61
N GLN A 3 -42.28 -53.78 -27.04
CA GLN A 3 -41.70 -53.91 -28.40
C GLN A 3 -41.10 -52.62 -29.03
N ALA A 4 -39.77 -52.69 -29.16
CA ALA A 4 -38.84 -52.20 -30.19
C ALA A 4 -39.32 -51.35 -31.38
N ARG A 5 -38.49 -50.38 -31.81
CA ARG A 5 -37.76 -50.41 -33.11
C ARG A 5 -36.91 -49.15 -33.35
N VAL A 6 -35.96 -49.34 -34.27
CA VAL A 6 -34.77 -48.54 -34.57
C VAL A 6 -34.95 -47.85 -35.95
N GLN A 7 -34.44 -46.62 -36.09
CA GLN A 7 -33.91 -45.95 -37.31
C GLN A 7 -34.85 -45.50 -38.45
N PRO A 8 -34.42 -44.72 -39.49
CA PRO A 8 -33.21 -43.89 -39.68
C PRO A 8 -33.40 -42.51 -40.42
N PHE A 9 -32.30 -41.75 -40.55
CA PHE A 9 -31.79 -40.99 -41.71
C PHE A 9 -32.56 -39.80 -42.37
N LEU A 10 -31.73 -38.76 -42.65
CA LEU A 10 -31.69 -37.86 -43.83
C LEU A 10 -32.48 -36.55 -43.82
N SER A 11 -31.73 -35.45 -43.71
CA SER A 11 -31.35 -34.58 -44.85
C SER A 11 -31.27 -33.11 -44.45
N THR A 12 -30.13 -32.49 -44.73
CA THR A 12 -30.00 -31.03 -44.87
C THR A 12 -30.83 -30.58 -46.08
N PRO A 13 -31.31 -29.32 -46.11
CA PRO A 13 -30.53 -28.35 -46.86
C PRO A 13 -30.57 -26.90 -46.35
N SER A 14 -29.52 -26.20 -46.79
CA SER A 14 -29.52 -24.80 -47.26
C SER A 14 -29.66 -23.66 -46.25
N LEU A 15 -28.59 -22.88 -46.20
CA LEU A 15 -28.57 -21.48 -45.78
C LEU A 15 -29.74 -20.68 -46.37
N ASN A 16 -30.36 -19.83 -45.54
CA ASN A 16 -30.65 -18.49 -46.02
C ASN A 16 -30.44 -17.45 -44.90
N ARG A 17 -29.94 -16.30 -45.34
CA ARG A 17 -29.39 -15.21 -44.55
C ARG A 17 -30.49 -14.31 -43.95
N ARG A 18 -30.04 -13.51 -42.98
CA ARG A 18 -30.60 -12.24 -42.44
C ARG A 18 -31.59 -12.47 -41.28
N ALA A 19 -31.47 -11.82 -40.12
CA ALA A 19 -30.85 -10.54 -39.82
C ALA A 19 -30.24 -10.56 -38.41
N CYS A 20 -28.99 -10.10 -38.29
CA CYS A 20 -28.47 -9.67 -36.99
C CYS A 20 -29.27 -8.44 -36.58
N ILE A 21 -30.05 -8.55 -35.50
CA ILE A 21 -30.64 -7.39 -34.84
C ILE A 21 -29.48 -6.52 -34.40
N ARG A 22 -29.23 -5.45 -35.15
CA ARG A 22 -28.35 -4.36 -34.71
C ARG A 22 -29.09 -3.67 -33.57
N ILE A 23 -28.79 -4.10 -32.35
CA ILE A 23 -29.05 -3.29 -31.16
C ILE A 23 -28.21 -2.03 -31.37
N ALA A 24 -28.87 -0.95 -31.77
CA ALA A 24 -28.27 0.36 -31.88
C ALA A 24 -27.77 0.72 -30.47
N CYS A 25 -26.45 0.75 -30.31
CA CYS A 25 -25.80 1.25 -29.11
C CYS A 25 -26.28 2.69 -28.92
N SER A 26 -27.20 2.89 -27.99
CA SER A 26 -27.63 4.21 -27.54
C SER A 26 -26.38 4.95 -27.10
N LYS A 27 -26.11 6.09 -27.75
CA LYS A 27 -25.02 7.02 -27.48
C LYS A 27 -24.81 7.14 -25.96
N GLY A 28 -23.80 6.45 -25.44
CA GLY A 28 -23.35 6.68 -24.07
C GLY A 28 -22.96 8.15 -23.96
N PHE A 29 -23.42 8.83 -22.92
CA PHE A 29 -22.96 10.16 -22.55
C PHE A 29 -21.50 10.06 -22.09
N GLY A 30 -20.60 9.86 -23.05
CA GLY A 30 -19.17 9.89 -22.87
C GLY A 30 -18.75 11.31 -22.56
N VAL A 31 -18.68 11.63 -21.26
CA VAL A 31 -17.88 12.75 -20.80
C VAL A 31 -16.48 12.50 -21.34
N LYS A 32 -16.05 13.29 -22.33
CA LYS A 32 -14.70 13.18 -22.86
C LYS A 32 -13.75 13.31 -21.66
N PRO A 33 -12.84 12.35 -21.41
CA PRO A 33 -11.87 12.51 -20.34
C PRO A 33 -11.15 13.84 -20.56
N LYS A 34 -11.20 14.72 -19.54
CA LYS A 34 -10.52 16.01 -19.62
C LYS A 34 -9.06 15.72 -19.92
N ALA A 35 -8.55 16.28 -21.02
CA ALA A 35 -7.16 16.15 -21.40
C ALA A 35 -6.29 16.60 -20.22
N VAL A 36 -5.43 15.72 -19.73
CA VAL A 36 -4.42 16.09 -18.72
C VAL A 36 -3.53 17.15 -19.36
N PRO A 37 -3.44 18.38 -18.78
CA PRO A 37 -2.59 19.42 -19.33
C PRO A 37 -1.15 18.91 -19.43
N LYS A 38 -0.51 19.09 -20.59
CA LYS A 38 0.92 18.79 -20.74
C LYS A 38 1.71 19.64 -19.74
N PRO A 39 2.70 19.09 -19.04
CA PRO A 39 3.51 19.86 -18.08
C PRO A 39 4.17 21.04 -18.82
N ARG A 40 4.03 22.24 -18.25
CA ARG A 40 4.71 23.44 -18.76
C ARG A 40 6.22 23.28 -18.53
N LYS A 41 7.04 23.73 -19.48
CA LYS A 41 8.51 23.61 -19.44
C LYS A 41 9.15 24.28 -18.21
N ASP A 42 8.40 25.15 -17.52
CA ASP A 42 8.89 25.99 -16.43
C ASP A 42 8.44 25.48 -15.04
N GLN A 43 7.69 24.38 -14.97
CA GLN A 43 7.24 23.82 -13.70
C GLN A 43 8.24 22.78 -13.17
N PRO A 44 8.62 22.84 -11.88
CA PRO A 44 9.39 21.77 -11.24
C PRO A 44 8.70 20.43 -11.43
N ALA A 45 9.50 19.38 -11.66
CA ALA A 45 8.98 18.03 -11.74
C ALA A 45 8.17 17.71 -10.46
N PRO A 46 7.02 17.03 -10.58
CA PRO A 46 6.21 16.71 -9.42
C PRO A 46 7.00 15.81 -8.46
N GLU A 47 6.97 16.15 -7.17
CA GLU A 47 7.66 15.39 -6.13
C GLU A 47 7.20 13.90 -6.15
N PRO A 48 8.12 12.94 -6.32
CA PRO A 48 7.77 11.52 -6.30
C PRO A 48 7.31 11.10 -4.92
N CYS A 49 6.40 10.13 -4.85
CA CYS A 49 5.95 9.58 -3.59
C CYS A 49 7.03 8.64 -3.02
N PRO A 50 7.43 8.79 -1.74
CA PRO A 50 8.46 7.93 -1.15
C PRO A 50 8.03 6.48 -0.92
N CYS A 51 6.76 6.13 -1.11
CA CYS A 51 6.25 4.76 -0.92
C CYS A 51 6.59 3.78 -2.06
N ASP A 52 7.50 4.15 -2.97
CA ASP A 52 7.93 3.36 -4.12
C ASP A 52 6.80 2.95 -5.09
N SER A 53 5.75 3.76 -5.20
CA SER A 53 4.64 3.51 -6.14
C SER A 53 4.89 4.02 -7.56
N GLY A 54 5.99 4.75 -7.78
CA GLY A 54 6.28 5.47 -9.03
C GLY A 54 5.35 6.67 -9.31
N LYS A 55 4.37 6.95 -8.45
CA LYS A 55 3.42 8.07 -8.59
C LYS A 55 3.95 9.33 -7.90
N ALA A 56 3.48 10.50 -8.33
CA ALA A 56 3.71 11.75 -7.59
C ALA A 56 3.00 11.72 -6.23
N TYR A 57 3.62 12.28 -5.19
CA TYR A 57 3.08 12.28 -3.81
C TYR A 57 1.65 12.81 -3.75
N LYS A 58 1.38 13.93 -4.43
CA LYS A 58 0.06 14.57 -4.50
C LYS A 58 -1.05 13.68 -5.09
N ASN A 59 -0.70 12.65 -5.86
CA ASN A 59 -1.61 11.70 -6.50
C ASN A 59 -1.52 10.29 -5.87
N CYS A 60 -0.77 10.13 -4.78
CA CYS A 60 -0.55 8.85 -4.13
C CYS A 60 -0.90 8.93 -2.64
N CYS A 61 0.09 9.02 -1.75
CA CYS A 61 -0.13 9.06 -0.30
C CYS A 61 -0.60 10.43 0.21
N GLY A 62 -0.35 11.52 -0.51
CA GLY A 62 -0.75 12.87 -0.08
C GLY A 62 -2.25 13.02 0.25
N PRO A 63 -3.17 12.62 -0.66
CA PRO A 63 -4.61 12.60 -0.37
C PRO A 63 -4.99 11.66 0.79
N VAL A 64 -4.23 10.58 1.02
CA VAL A 64 -4.47 9.65 2.12
C VAL A 64 -4.12 10.30 3.46
N HIS A 65 -2.98 10.99 3.54
CA HIS A 65 -2.56 11.70 4.74
C HIS A 65 -3.51 12.84 5.10
N ARG A 66 -4.10 13.50 4.09
CA ARG A 66 -5.10 14.56 4.30
C ARG A 66 -6.51 14.05 4.58
N GLY A 67 -6.73 12.73 4.60
CA GLY A 67 -8.06 12.14 4.80
C GLY A 67 -9.03 12.31 3.62
N GLU A 68 -8.54 12.72 2.45
CA GLU A 68 -9.34 12.86 1.22
C GLU A 68 -9.62 11.49 0.57
N ARG A 69 -8.83 10.47 0.93
CA ARG A 69 -8.94 9.09 0.45
C ARG A 69 -8.52 8.12 1.56
N ILE A 70 -9.15 6.95 1.63
CA ILE A 70 -8.69 5.86 2.51
C ILE A 70 -7.73 4.91 1.78
N ALA A 71 -6.78 4.33 2.50
CA ALA A 71 -6.03 3.17 2.04
C ALA A 71 -6.94 1.93 2.09
N LEU A 72 -7.00 1.17 0.99
CA LEU A 72 -8.01 0.12 0.81
C LEU A 72 -7.52 -1.28 1.19
N THR A 73 -6.21 -1.44 1.33
CA THR A 73 -5.55 -2.72 1.60
C THR A 73 -4.47 -2.57 2.67
N PRO A 74 -4.05 -3.66 3.33
CA PRO A 74 -2.89 -3.66 4.21
C PRO A 74 -1.65 -3.05 3.56
N GLU A 75 -1.36 -3.40 2.29
CA GLU A 75 -0.22 -2.87 1.56
C GLU A 75 -0.35 -1.36 1.28
N ASP A 76 -1.54 -0.88 0.90
CA ASP A 76 -1.78 0.56 0.72
C ASP A 76 -1.54 1.33 2.03
N THR A 77 -1.96 0.78 3.16
CA THR A 77 -1.74 1.38 4.49
C THR A 77 -0.27 1.36 4.85
N LEU A 78 0.45 0.24 4.63
CA LEU A 78 1.89 0.19 4.81
C LEU A 78 2.60 1.29 4.00
N ARG A 79 2.29 1.38 2.71
CA ARG A 79 2.88 2.37 1.79
C ARG A 79 2.59 3.80 2.24
N ALA A 80 1.35 4.10 2.66
CA ALA A 80 0.99 5.39 3.21
C ALA A 80 1.75 5.70 4.50
N ARG A 81 1.82 4.75 5.45
CA ARG A 81 2.58 4.91 6.69
C ARG A 81 4.07 5.16 6.44
N PHE A 82 4.69 4.40 5.53
CA PHE A 82 6.08 4.65 5.13
C PHE A 82 6.27 6.07 4.59
N ALA A 83 5.37 6.51 3.70
CA ALA A 83 5.42 7.86 3.18
C ALA A 83 5.22 8.93 4.27
N ALA A 84 4.36 8.68 5.24
CA ALA A 84 4.15 9.57 6.38
C ALA A 84 5.41 9.72 7.23
N PHE A 85 6.14 8.62 7.52
CA PHE A 85 7.45 8.71 8.18
C PHE A 85 8.45 9.55 7.38
N CYS A 86 8.53 9.36 6.06
CA CYS A 86 9.42 10.16 5.20
C CYS A 86 9.06 11.66 5.16
N LYS A 87 7.76 11.97 5.24
CA LYS A 87 7.22 13.34 5.12
C LYS A 87 7.01 14.05 6.46
N GLY A 88 7.20 13.35 7.57
CA GLY A 88 7.02 13.89 8.92
C GLY A 88 5.56 13.99 9.37
N GLU A 89 4.66 13.19 8.80
CA GLU A 89 3.21 13.23 9.04
C GLU A 89 2.84 12.36 10.26
N ALA A 90 3.35 12.74 11.44
CA ALA A 90 3.21 11.93 12.66
C ALA A 90 1.74 11.68 13.07
N ASP A 91 0.85 12.65 12.84
CA ASP A 91 -0.58 12.51 13.14
C ASP A 91 -1.24 11.39 12.32
N TYR A 92 -0.80 11.20 11.07
CA TYR A 92 -1.26 10.08 10.25
C TYR A 92 -0.77 8.74 10.80
N ILE A 93 0.48 8.67 11.27
CA ILE A 93 1.02 7.46 11.92
C ILE A 93 0.20 7.10 13.16
N ILE A 94 -0.10 8.08 14.01
CA ILE A 94 -0.85 7.86 15.25
C ILE A 94 -2.28 7.39 14.93
N SER A 95 -3.00 8.11 14.06
CA SER A 95 -4.40 7.79 13.72
C SER A 95 -4.59 6.46 12.97
N THR A 96 -3.54 5.97 12.31
CA THR A 96 -3.56 4.65 11.63
C THR A 96 -2.87 3.54 12.42
N THR A 97 -2.58 3.76 13.70
CA THR A 97 -2.12 2.71 14.61
C THR A 97 -3.32 2.16 15.38
N HIS A 98 -3.43 0.84 15.47
CA HIS A 98 -4.52 0.17 16.18
C HIS A 98 -4.41 0.44 17.69
N PRO A 99 -5.53 0.60 18.41
CA PRO A 99 -5.50 0.81 19.86
C PRO A 99 -4.66 -0.24 20.60
N ASP A 100 -4.83 -1.53 20.29
CA ASP A 100 -4.11 -2.61 21.00
C ASP A 100 -2.60 -2.67 20.74
N PHE A 101 -2.03 -1.83 19.87
CA PHE A 101 -0.59 -1.75 19.66
C PHE A 101 0.19 -1.54 20.97
N HIS A 102 -0.42 -0.85 21.94
CA HIS A 102 0.22 -0.63 23.24
C HIS A 102 0.41 -1.89 24.08
N VAL A 103 -0.39 -2.93 23.85
CA VAL A 103 -0.29 -4.18 24.61
C VAL A 103 1.00 -4.89 24.22
N ASN A 104 1.26 -5.02 22.93
CA ASN A 104 2.38 -5.82 22.43
C ASN A 104 3.69 -5.01 22.45
N HIS A 105 3.64 -3.74 22.07
CA HIS A 105 4.86 -2.93 21.94
C HIS A 105 5.28 -2.27 23.26
N TYR A 106 4.34 -1.68 24.00
CA TYR A 106 4.64 -0.99 25.26
C TYR A 106 4.46 -1.85 26.50
N GLN A 107 3.91 -3.06 26.37
CA GLN A 107 3.62 -3.97 27.48
C GLN A 107 2.68 -3.33 28.52
N ILE A 108 1.69 -2.58 28.02
CA ILE A 108 0.69 -1.89 28.85
C ILE A 108 -0.67 -2.48 28.52
N SER A 109 -1.36 -3.00 29.53
CA SER A 109 -2.62 -3.72 29.37
C SER A 109 -3.85 -2.82 29.33
N THR A 110 -3.74 -1.54 29.69
CA THR A 110 -4.86 -0.59 29.62
C THR A 110 -5.10 -0.16 28.17
N PRO A 111 -6.31 -0.34 27.60
CA PRO A 111 -6.69 0.20 26.29
C PRO A 111 -6.37 1.69 26.15
N GLY A 112 -5.62 2.08 25.11
CA GLY A 112 -5.15 3.46 24.91
C GLY A 112 -4.06 3.93 25.91
N GLY A 113 -3.57 3.06 26.80
CA GLY A 113 -2.66 3.39 27.90
C GLY A 113 -1.24 3.85 27.52
N ALA A 114 -0.96 3.99 26.22
CA ALA A 114 0.32 4.46 25.72
C ALA A 114 0.20 5.50 24.58
N GLU A 115 -0.96 6.14 24.41
CA GLU A 115 -1.16 7.15 23.36
C GLU A 115 -0.09 8.24 23.35
N GLU A 116 0.31 8.75 24.51
CA GLU A 116 1.35 9.78 24.61
C GLU A 116 2.74 9.24 24.24
N ARG A 117 3.06 7.98 24.60
CA ARG A 117 4.30 7.33 24.18
C ARG A 117 4.32 7.12 22.66
N LEU A 118 3.21 6.62 22.09
CA LEU A 118 3.05 6.47 20.65
C LEU A 118 3.25 7.80 19.92
N ARG A 119 2.70 8.90 20.47
CA ARG A 119 2.89 10.25 19.92
C ARG A 119 4.36 10.65 19.93
N GLN A 120 5.06 10.45 21.05
CA GLN A 120 6.49 10.77 21.19
C GLN A 120 7.35 9.93 20.27
N ASP A 121 7.08 8.63 20.15
CA ASP A 121 7.81 7.72 19.27
C ASP A 121 7.57 8.04 17.81
N ALA A 122 6.33 8.30 17.39
CA ALA A 122 6.00 8.70 16.03
C ALA A 122 6.69 10.03 15.66
N ALA A 123 6.66 11.02 16.56
CA ALA A 123 7.35 12.29 16.37
C ALA A 123 8.87 12.11 16.29
N THR A 124 9.44 11.24 17.14
CA THR A 124 10.87 10.93 17.13
C THR A 124 11.25 10.22 15.84
N ALA A 125 10.52 9.20 15.42
CA ALA A 125 10.73 8.47 14.17
C ALA A 125 10.74 9.43 12.97
N CYS A 126 9.72 10.28 12.86
CA CYS A 126 9.58 11.28 11.80
C CYS A 126 10.73 12.29 11.76
N ASN A 127 11.17 12.78 12.93
CA ASN A 127 12.11 13.89 13.01
C ASN A 127 13.58 13.46 13.10
N ARG A 128 13.89 12.32 13.71
CA ARG A 128 15.27 11.88 13.96
C ARG A 128 15.82 10.99 12.87
N PHE A 129 14.97 10.34 12.09
CA PHE A 129 15.39 9.39 11.08
C PHE A 129 14.96 9.82 9.68
N ALA A 130 15.74 9.40 8.71
CA ALA A 130 15.37 9.44 7.31
C ALA A 130 15.18 8.01 6.81
N TYR A 131 14.23 7.83 5.90
CA TYR A 131 13.83 6.53 5.37
C TYR A 131 13.87 6.56 3.85
N THR A 132 14.24 5.43 3.24
CA THR A 132 14.22 5.24 1.78
C THR A 132 14.16 3.76 1.42
N GLY A 133 14.04 3.45 0.13
CA GLY A 133 14.19 2.10 -0.38
C GLY A 133 13.15 1.10 0.13
N LEU A 134 11.90 1.54 0.34
CA LEU A 134 10.81 0.63 0.67
C LEU A 134 10.65 -0.41 -0.44
N ARG A 135 10.69 -1.69 -0.07
CA ARG A 135 10.37 -2.80 -0.96
C ARG A 135 9.41 -3.76 -0.27
N VAL A 136 8.20 -3.87 -0.82
CA VAL A 136 7.21 -4.86 -0.37
C VAL A 136 7.61 -6.22 -0.92
N LEU A 137 7.71 -7.21 -0.02
CA LEU A 137 8.11 -8.59 -0.33
C LEU A 137 6.90 -9.50 -0.50
N ALA A 138 5.88 -9.34 0.35
CA ALA A 138 4.65 -10.13 0.31
C ALA A 138 3.49 -9.41 0.99
N SER A 139 2.26 -9.67 0.52
CA SER A 139 1.02 -9.35 1.23
C SER A 139 0.18 -10.63 1.34
N GLU A 140 -0.18 -10.98 2.56
CA GLU A 140 -0.82 -12.25 2.91
C GLU A 140 -2.12 -11.97 3.68
N PRO A 141 -3.19 -12.77 3.50
CA PRO A 141 -4.37 -12.68 4.34
C PRO A 141 -4.05 -13.08 5.79
N GLY A 142 -4.86 -12.60 6.74
CA GLY A 142 -4.82 -13.04 8.12
C GLY A 142 -5.75 -14.21 8.40
N ASP A 143 -6.15 -14.36 9.66
CA ASP A 143 -7.11 -15.40 10.08
C ASP A 143 -8.56 -15.04 9.68
N SER A 144 -8.78 -13.79 9.28
CA SER A 144 -10.06 -13.23 8.87
C SER A 144 -9.91 -12.30 7.67
N GLU A 145 -11.02 -11.96 7.03
CA GLU A 145 -11.05 -10.94 5.96
C GLU A 145 -10.73 -9.53 6.46
N LEU A 146 -10.74 -9.32 7.79
CA LEU A 146 -10.49 -8.03 8.42
C LEU A 146 -9.06 -7.92 8.98
N ASP A 147 -8.20 -8.89 8.72
CA ASP A 147 -6.78 -8.79 9.05
C ASP A 147 -5.89 -9.33 7.94
N GLY A 148 -4.64 -8.87 7.94
CA GLY A 148 -3.68 -9.22 6.90
C GLY A 148 -2.28 -8.88 7.33
N TYR A 149 -1.31 -9.47 6.64
CA TYR A 149 0.10 -9.28 6.89
C TYR A 149 0.79 -8.67 5.67
N VAL A 150 1.77 -7.81 5.91
CA VAL A 150 2.65 -7.30 4.87
C VAL A 150 4.09 -7.46 5.32
N SER A 151 4.88 -8.17 4.51
CA SER A 151 6.32 -8.32 4.70
C SER A 151 7.05 -7.36 3.76
N PHE A 152 8.01 -6.60 4.27
CA PHE A 152 8.72 -5.58 3.51
C PHE A 152 10.10 -5.31 4.10
N GLU A 153 10.95 -4.63 3.32
CA GLU A 153 12.20 -4.08 3.81
C GLU A 153 12.29 -2.58 3.48
N TYR A 154 13.15 -1.88 4.23
CA TYR A 154 13.45 -0.48 3.99
C TYR A 154 14.84 -0.12 4.53
N LEU A 155 15.32 1.05 4.14
CA LEU A 155 16.55 1.64 4.66
C LEU A 155 16.20 2.79 5.60
N SER A 156 16.92 2.90 6.71
CA SER A 156 16.84 4.03 7.63
C SER A 156 18.21 4.52 8.07
N ARG A 157 18.30 5.82 8.38
CA ARG A 157 19.49 6.39 9.02
C ARG A 157 19.12 7.53 9.95
N SER A 158 19.95 7.76 10.96
CA SER A 158 19.84 8.94 11.81
C SER A 158 20.18 10.21 11.01
N ARG A 159 19.40 11.26 11.22
CA ARG A 159 19.69 12.61 10.72
C ARG A 159 20.72 13.30 11.59
N SER A 160 21.50 14.19 10.98
CA SER A 160 22.44 15.07 11.69
C SER A 160 21.76 15.93 12.78
N ALA A 161 20.56 16.43 12.51
CA ALA A 161 19.71 17.14 13.48
C ALA A 161 18.22 16.80 13.28
N PRO A 162 17.34 16.97 14.29
CA PRO A 162 15.92 16.71 14.14
C PRO A 162 15.32 17.55 13.01
N GLY A 163 14.60 16.91 12.08
CA GLY A 163 13.95 17.57 10.93
C GLY A 163 14.89 18.04 9.82
N ALA A 164 16.21 17.93 9.99
CA ALA A 164 17.16 18.36 8.97
C ALA A 164 17.01 17.55 7.67
N PRO A 165 17.00 18.17 6.48
CA PRO A 165 16.97 17.44 5.22
C PRO A 165 18.24 16.59 5.09
N LEU A 166 18.12 15.46 4.39
CA LEU A 166 19.30 14.66 4.03
C LEU A 166 20.20 15.46 3.11
N THR A 167 21.48 15.54 3.45
CA THR A 167 22.50 16.05 2.54
C THR A 167 22.75 15.05 1.40
N ALA A 168 23.27 15.53 0.26
CA ALA A 168 23.63 14.65 -0.85
C ALA A 168 24.68 13.60 -0.43
N GLN A 169 25.60 13.97 0.47
CA GLN A 169 26.61 13.07 1.01
C GLN A 169 25.95 11.94 1.83
N GLU A 170 25.06 12.27 2.77
CA GLU A 170 24.32 11.27 3.55
C GLU A 170 23.42 10.39 2.66
N ALA A 171 22.83 10.94 1.61
CA ALA A 171 22.05 10.14 0.66
C ALA A 171 22.92 9.13 -0.10
N SER A 172 24.17 9.49 -0.45
CA SER A 172 25.10 8.65 -1.20
C SER A 172 25.92 7.67 -0.36
N ASP A 173 26.07 7.92 0.94
CA ASP A 173 26.82 7.09 1.87
C ASP A 173 26.04 5.82 2.23
N THR A 174 26.21 4.77 1.42
CA THR A 174 25.52 3.48 1.60
C THR A 174 25.87 2.78 2.91
N ALA A 175 27.03 3.05 3.50
CA ALA A 175 27.44 2.44 4.77
C ALA A 175 26.72 3.05 5.98
N GLY A 176 26.23 4.29 5.86
CA GLY A 176 25.45 4.98 6.89
C GLY A 176 23.98 4.57 6.97
N TRP A 177 23.51 3.63 6.13
CA TRP A 177 22.12 3.17 6.11
C TRP A 177 21.97 1.80 6.77
N ASN A 178 21.01 1.69 7.68
CA ASN A 178 20.57 0.43 8.25
C ASN A 178 19.46 -0.15 7.38
N ARG A 179 19.57 -1.42 7.02
CA ARG A 179 18.49 -2.17 6.36
C ARG A 179 17.66 -2.90 7.41
N THR A 180 16.36 -2.70 7.36
CA THR A 180 15.40 -3.38 8.22
C THR A 180 14.42 -4.16 7.36
N ALA A 181 14.05 -5.36 7.80
CA ALA A 181 12.97 -6.15 7.23
C ALA A 181 11.97 -6.49 8.33
N GLU A 182 10.68 -6.36 8.03
CA GLU A 182 9.59 -6.52 8.99
C GLU A 182 8.43 -7.30 8.36
N LYS A 183 7.72 -8.07 9.20
CA LYS A 183 6.39 -8.59 8.88
C LYS A 183 5.38 -7.96 9.82
N CYS A 184 4.49 -7.15 9.26
CA CYS A 184 3.54 -6.34 10.04
C CYS A 184 2.11 -6.84 9.87
N LYS A 185 1.35 -6.85 10.96
CA LYS A 185 -0.09 -7.14 10.97
C LYS A 185 -0.89 -5.86 10.83
N PHE A 186 -1.90 -5.89 9.99
CA PHE A 186 -2.89 -4.85 9.81
C PHE A 186 -4.28 -5.39 10.10
N VAL A 187 -5.13 -4.56 10.70
CA VAL A 187 -6.52 -4.89 11.03
C VAL A 187 -7.43 -3.79 10.48
N GLN A 188 -8.53 -4.16 9.85
CA GLN A 188 -9.49 -3.21 9.30
C GLN A 188 -10.52 -2.82 10.36
N ALA A 189 -10.62 -1.52 10.63
CA ALA A 189 -11.66 -0.97 11.49
C ALA A 189 -13.03 -0.94 10.77
N PRO A 190 -14.17 -0.86 11.50
CA PRO A 190 -15.51 -0.86 10.90
C PRO A 190 -15.77 0.27 9.89
N ASN A 191 -14.99 1.36 9.95
CA ASN A 191 -15.05 2.47 8.99
C ASN A 191 -14.27 2.16 7.68
N GLY A 192 -13.75 0.95 7.52
CA GLY A 192 -12.98 0.50 6.36
C GLY A 192 -11.49 0.88 6.39
N VAL A 193 -11.03 1.61 7.41
CA VAL A 193 -9.62 2.02 7.53
C VAL A 193 -8.79 0.86 8.08
N TRP A 194 -7.76 0.48 7.34
CA TRP A 194 -6.75 -0.47 7.81
C TRP A 194 -5.77 0.22 8.77
N GLN A 195 -5.57 -0.38 9.93
CA GLN A 195 -4.71 0.11 11.01
C GLN A 195 -3.55 -0.87 11.25
N PHE A 196 -2.37 -0.34 11.54
CA PHE A 196 -1.21 -1.11 11.95
C PHE A 196 -1.39 -1.63 13.37
N ALA A 197 -1.42 -2.95 13.55
CA ALA A 197 -1.75 -3.58 14.82
C ALA A 197 -0.53 -4.15 15.54
N ASP A 198 0.39 -4.74 14.80
CA ASP A 198 1.55 -5.40 15.37
C ASP A 198 2.66 -5.56 14.34
N TYR A 199 3.87 -5.87 14.81
CA TYR A 199 4.99 -6.24 13.96
C TYR A 199 5.80 -7.38 14.59
N GLN A 200 6.28 -8.27 13.74
CA GLN A 200 7.33 -9.20 14.08
C GLN A 200 8.61 -8.69 13.42
N THR A 201 9.53 -8.16 14.23
CA THR A 201 10.93 -8.06 13.82
C THR A 201 11.56 -9.44 13.97
N THR A 202 11.44 -10.27 12.96
CA THR A 202 12.35 -11.42 12.86
C THR A 202 13.74 -10.89 12.55
N THR A 203 14.76 -11.31 13.29
CA THR A 203 16.07 -11.51 12.68
C THR A 203 15.84 -12.52 11.55
N PHE A 204 15.58 -12.01 10.35
CA PHE A 204 15.35 -12.83 9.17
C PHE A 204 16.58 -13.72 8.99
N ASP A 205 16.38 -15.04 9.01
CA ASP A 205 17.43 -16.00 8.68
C ASP A 205 17.99 -15.65 7.29
N ALA A 206 19.32 -15.65 7.17
CA ALA A 206 20.06 -15.30 5.95
C ALA A 206 19.58 -16.04 4.69
N SER A 207 18.91 -17.19 4.84
CA SER A 207 18.25 -17.93 3.75
C SER A 207 17.18 -17.13 2.99
N MET A 208 16.55 -16.13 3.61
CA MET A 208 15.54 -15.28 2.95
C MET A 208 16.16 -14.14 2.12
N LEU A 209 17.48 -13.86 2.28
CA LEU A 209 18.26 -12.93 1.45
C LEU A 209 18.94 -13.63 0.26
N ALA A 210 18.89 -14.97 0.19
CA ALA A 210 19.48 -15.76 -0.89
C ALA A 210 18.64 -15.65 -2.17
N GLY A 211 18.73 -14.51 -2.85
CA GLY A 211 17.99 -14.25 -4.08
C GLY A 211 17.76 -12.77 -4.39
N LEU A 212 18.04 -11.89 -3.43
CA LEU A 212 18.01 -10.46 -3.65
C LEU A 212 19.38 -10.03 -4.18
N PRO A 213 19.47 -9.29 -5.31
CA PRO A 213 20.74 -8.82 -5.82
C PRO A 213 21.44 -7.97 -4.75
N LYS A 214 22.73 -8.27 -4.53
CA LYS A 214 23.61 -7.58 -3.59
C LYS A 214 23.72 -6.09 -3.94
#